data_AF-A0A3B8V3A6-F1
#
_entry.id   AF-A0A3B8V3A6-F1
#
_cell.length_a   1.000
_cell.length_b   1.000
_cell.length_c   1.000
_cell.angle_alpha   90.00
_cell.angle_beta   90.00
_cell.angle_gamma   90.00
#
_symmetry.space_group_name_H-M   'P 1'
#
loop_
_entity.id
_entity.type
_entity.pdbx_description
1 polymer ?
#
loop_
_entity_poly.entity_id
_entity_poly.type
_entity_poly.pdbx_seq_one_letter_code
_entity_poly.pdbx_strand_id
1 'polypeptide(L)'
;MICCFDIGITCSSAAMPASRPEQVEPPAQPVWTNVNRVKRANLRFDRRKSNRSLFSLEAPHSRRHPVRRESMSFIRTTTTVFAAGLAAGFVGAAATGFQPAQQDEDPETLELTGVVRDFHERTAAAGHPDFERRPSSGFGLYCGNVATQLDADGKPVFSGSGFKVGSQWRDASGRPICWHLFDSSLGDSAGSSGASDSGGIQSDESFRLWYRDDPRINRSKLLEITLDREADGSYVFDSNTDAQSVERGGFFPIDHELFGNSGGSGPDHNYHFTFELQTEFTYEADGAQVFTFRGDDDVWVYINRELVIDLGGVHGAKEQTVDLNRLGLQDGEEYELSFFFAERHRTASNFRMTTNLKLRNIELPTVTAAYD
;
A
#
# COMPACT_ATOMS: atom_id res chain seq x y z
N MET A 1 -40.56 68.45 -38.87
CA MET A 1 -39.71 69.36 -38.09
C MET A 1 -38.41 68.61 -37.79
N ILE A 2 -37.35 68.91 -38.57
CA ILE A 2 -35.90 68.71 -38.36
C ILE A 2 -35.43 67.25 -38.04
N CYS A 3 -34.99 66.43 -39.00
CA CYS A 3 -33.71 66.35 -39.75
C CYS A 3 -32.53 65.68 -39.01
N CYS A 4 -31.92 64.69 -39.72
CA CYS A 4 -30.48 64.32 -39.76
C CYS A 4 -29.90 63.53 -38.55
N PHE A 5 -28.95 62.58 -38.61
CA PHE A 5 -28.01 62.08 -39.64
C PHE A 5 -27.39 60.73 -39.13
N ASP A 6 -26.86 59.91 -40.04
CA ASP A 6 -25.95 58.77 -39.79
C ASP A 6 -24.64 59.19 -39.08
N ILE A 7 -23.96 58.25 -38.40
CA ILE A 7 -22.51 57.93 -38.51
C ILE A 7 -22.18 56.73 -37.60
N GLY A 8 -21.59 55.69 -38.19
CA GLY A 8 -21.01 54.56 -37.47
C GLY A 8 -19.67 54.90 -36.79
N ILE A 9 -19.44 54.29 -35.63
CA ILE A 9 -18.12 54.24 -34.98
C ILE A 9 -17.84 52.80 -34.59
N THR A 10 -16.69 52.33 -35.05
CA THR A 10 -16.08 51.02 -34.80
C THR A 10 -15.65 50.89 -33.33
N CYS A 11 -16.06 49.81 -32.66
CA CYS A 11 -15.52 49.44 -31.35
C CYS A 11 -14.18 48.73 -31.55
N SER A 12 -13.08 49.39 -31.17
CA SER A 12 -11.78 48.75 -30.96
C SER A 12 -11.63 48.47 -29.46
N SER A 13 -11.77 47.21 -29.04
CA SER A 13 -11.41 46.79 -27.68
C SER A 13 -9.99 46.23 -27.72
N ALA A 14 -9.06 46.94 -27.07
CA ALA A 14 -7.71 46.49 -26.85
C ALA A 14 -7.70 45.19 -26.03
N ALA A 15 -7.04 44.15 -26.56
CA ALA A 15 -6.78 42.92 -25.85
C ALA A 15 -5.65 43.14 -24.82
N MET A 16 -5.94 42.87 -23.55
CA MET A 16 -4.94 42.74 -22.49
C MET A 16 -4.13 41.46 -22.72
N PRO A 17 -2.79 41.47 -22.59
CA PRO A 17 -2.01 40.23 -22.70
C PRO A 17 -2.28 39.34 -21.48
N ALA A 18 -2.71 38.11 -21.73
CA ALA A 18 -2.81 37.08 -20.70
C ALA A 18 -1.40 36.78 -20.15
N SER A 19 -1.21 37.03 -18.85
CA SER A 19 -0.02 36.61 -18.13
C SER A 19 0.08 35.09 -18.16
N ARG A 20 1.16 34.60 -18.76
CA ARG A 20 1.56 33.19 -18.79
C ARG A 20 1.62 32.64 -17.35
N PRO A 21 1.06 31.46 -17.05
CA PRO A 21 1.22 30.86 -15.73
C PRO A 21 2.72 30.61 -15.47
N GLU A 22 3.16 31.06 -14.30
CA GLU A 22 4.53 30.95 -13.82
C GLU A 22 4.88 29.46 -13.67
N GLN A 23 5.87 29.00 -14.45
CA GLN A 23 6.42 27.66 -14.29
C GLN A 23 7.27 27.67 -13.01
N VAL A 24 6.75 27.03 -11.97
CA VAL A 24 7.49 26.82 -10.72
C VAL A 24 8.35 25.58 -10.92
N GLU A 25 9.67 25.77 -11.03
CA GLU A 25 10.62 24.66 -10.89
C GLU A 25 10.51 24.09 -9.47
N PRO A 26 10.49 22.76 -9.30
CA PRO A 26 10.50 22.16 -7.98
C PRO A 26 11.77 22.56 -7.20
N PRO A 27 11.73 22.57 -5.87
CA PRO A 27 12.92 22.85 -5.05
C PRO A 27 14.06 21.91 -5.42
N ALA A 28 15.30 22.41 -5.34
CA ALA A 28 16.49 21.67 -5.73
C ALA A 28 16.53 20.25 -5.13
N GLN A 29 16.74 19.27 -6.01
CA GLN A 29 16.78 17.85 -5.70
C GLN A 29 17.85 17.54 -4.64
N PRO A 30 17.56 16.75 -3.59
CA PRO A 30 18.61 16.12 -2.80
C PRO A 30 19.35 15.11 -3.69
N VAL A 31 20.69 15.20 -3.69
CA VAL A 31 21.53 14.18 -4.30
C VAL A 31 21.33 12.88 -3.52
N TRP A 32 21.05 11.78 -4.23
CA TRP A 32 21.03 10.43 -3.67
C TRP A 32 22.40 10.10 -3.07
N THR A 33 22.60 10.45 -1.80
CA THR A 33 23.81 10.06 -1.07
C THR A 33 23.55 8.72 -0.41
N ASN A 34 24.19 7.67 -0.93
CA ASN A 34 24.28 6.35 -0.31
C ASN A 34 24.95 6.46 1.06
N VAL A 35 24.18 6.72 2.12
CA VAL A 35 24.65 6.64 3.50
C VAL A 35 23.60 5.95 4.34
N ASN A 36 23.62 4.61 4.35
CA ASN A 36 23.35 3.82 5.56
C ASN A 36 23.81 2.37 5.37
N ARG A 37 25.09 2.13 5.65
CA ARG A 37 25.63 0.79 5.81
C ARG A 37 25.40 0.32 7.25
N VAL A 38 24.23 -0.24 7.56
CA VAL A 38 24.04 -0.95 8.83
C VAL A 38 24.33 -2.43 8.61
N LYS A 39 25.59 -2.82 8.85
CA LYS A 39 25.93 -4.24 9.05
C LYS A 39 25.24 -4.72 10.33
N ARG A 40 24.25 -5.62 10.22
CA ARG A 40 23.65 -6.31 11.36
C ARG A 40 24.75 -7.07 12.12
N ALA A 41 25.07 -6.61 13.34
CA ALA A 41 25.88 -7.36 14.29
C ALA A 41 24.96 -8.17 15.20
N ASN A 42 25.09 -9.51 15.15
CA ASN A 42 24.40 -10.44 16.03
C ASN A 42 24.82 -10.23 17.50
N LEU A 43 24.00 -9.54 18.28
CA LEU A 43 24.14 -9.47 19.74
C LEU A 43 23.17 -10.45 20.39
N ARG A 44 23.71 -11.59 20.84
CA ARG A 44 23.02 -12.55 21.72
C ARG A 44 22.77 -11.87 23.07
N PHE A 45 21.51 -11.70 23.45
CA PHE A 45 21.13 -11.22 24.77
C PHE A 45 21.11 -12.37 25.78
N ASP A 46 21.95 -12.27 26.79
CA ASP A 46 22.08 -13.24 27.89
C ASP A 46 21.07 -12.90 29.00
N ARG A 47 20.16 -13.83 29.30
CA ARG A 47 18.98 -13.62 30.15
C ARG A 47 19.37 -13.79 31.63
N ARG A 48 19.67 -12.69 32.35
CA ARG A 48 19.84 -12.73 33.82
C ARG A 48 18.50 -12.85 34.53
N LYS A 49 18.32 -13.95 35.27
CA LYS A 49 17.25 -14.18 36.25
C LYS A 49 17.37 -13.20 37.41
N SER A 50 16.24 -12.63 37.85
CA SER A 50 16.10 -12.11 39.22
C SER A 50 14.83 -12.68 39.84
N ASN A 51 15.02 -13.44 40.92
CA ASN A 51 14.00 -13.90 41.86
C ASN A 51 13.90 -12.86 42.98
N ARG A 52 12.69 -12.43 43.36
CA ARG A 52 12.25 -12.38 44.76
C ARG A 52 10.76 -12.04 44.89
N SER A 53 10.21 -12.57 45.96
CA SER A 53 8.81 -12.90 46.22
C SER A 53 8.16 -12.06 47.32
N LEU A 54 6.86 -12.32 47.50
CA LEU A 54 6.02 -12.19 48.70
C LEU A 54 5.30 -10.84 48.87
N PHE A 55 3.97 -10.87 48.71
CA PHE A 55 3.02 -10.70 49.82
C PHE A 55 1.72 -11.44 49.50
N SER A 56 1.25 -12.23 50.48
CA SER A 56 0.01 -12.99 50.52
C SER A 56 -0.98 -12.27 51.42
N LEU A 57 -2.29 -12.34 51.13
CA LEU A 57 -3.36 -12.42 52.13
C LEU A 57 -4.69 -12.79 51.48
N GLU A 58 -5.53 -13.44 52.27
CA GLU A 58 -6.51 -14.47 51.92
C GLU A 58 -7.90 -13.98 51.49
N ALA A 59 -8.62 -14.88 50.82
CA ALA A 59 -10.06 -14.81 50.51
C ALA A 59 -10.94 -15.26 51.69
N PRO A 60 -12.29 -15.26 51.53
CA PRO A 60 -12.96 -16.55 51.66
C PRO A 60 -14.07 -16.88 50.63
N HIS A 61 -14.32 -18.18 50.58
CA HIS A 61 -15.13 -19.02 49.70
C HIS A 61 -16.66 -18.80 49.65
N SER A 62 -17.26 -19.24 48.53
CA SER A 62 -18.56 -19.94 48.49
C SER A 62 -18.54 -21.07 47.43
N ARG A 63 -19.36 -22.09 47.64
CA ARG A 63 -19.17 -23.51 47.28
C ARG A 63 -19.66 -23.94 45.89
N ARG A 64 -19.08 -25.07 45.46
CA ARG A 64 -19.23 -25.89 44.24
C ARG A 64 -20.57 -26.63 44.13
N HIS A 65 -20.90 -27.13 42.91
CA HIS A 65 -21.04 -28.57 42.62
C HIS A 65 -20.86 -28.91 41.11
N PRO A 66 -20.47 -30.15 40.73
CA PRO A 66 -19.80 -30.48 39.46
C PRO A 66 -20.60 -31.42 38.52
N VAL A 67 -20.32 -31.47 37.21
CA VAL A 67 -20.62 -32.63 36.35
C VAL A 67 -19.61 -32.81 35.19
N ARG A 68 -19.08 -34.05 35.12
CA ARG A 68 -18.46 -34.87 34.05
C ARG A 68 -17.63 -34.25 32.90
N ARG A 69 -16.38 -34.72 32.84
CA ARG A 69 -15.55 -34.93 31.63
C ARG A 69 -16.06 -36.15 30.85
N GLU A 70 -16.10 -36.04 29.52
CA GLU A 70 -15.84 -37.16 28.61
C GLU A 70 -14.76 -36.74 27.61
N SER A 71 -13.72 -37.57 27.50
CA SER A 71 -12.63 -37.45 26.53
C SER A 71 -12.87 -38.49 25.45
N MET A 72 -12.81 -38.09 24.17
CA MET A 72 -12.66 -39.03 23.06
C MET A 72 -11.38 -38.72 22.30
N SER A 73 -10.46 -39.67 22.41
CA SER A 73 -9.21 -39.80 21.66
C SER A 73 -9.50 -40.62 20.40
N PHE A 74 -9.09 -40.14 19.23
CA PHE A 74 -8.93 -40.97 18.04
C PHE A 74 -7.46 -40.99 17.61
N ILE A 75 -6.79 -42.09 17.91
CA ILE A 75 -5.49 -42.49 17.37
C ILE A 75 -5.79 -43.31 16.11
N ARG A 76 -5.24 -42.90 14.96
CA ARG A 76 -5.13 -43.76 13.77
C ARG A 76 -3.66 -44.15 13.60
N THR A 77 -3.36 -45.37 14.02
CA THR A 77 -2.11 -46.08 13.69
C THR A 77 -2.45 -47.08 12.60
N THR A 78 -1.80 -46.99 11.44
CA THR A 78 -1.88 -48.03 10.41
C THR A 78 -0.49 -48.62 10.20
N THR A 79 -0.35 -49.87 10.61
CA THR A 79 0.81 -50.74 10.47
C THR A 79 0.92 -51.23 9.03
N THR A 80 2.08 -51.09 8.39
CA THR A 80 2.40 -51.81 7.15
C THR A 80 3.53 -52.80 7.40
N VAL A 81 3.26 -54.05 7.04
CA VAL A 81 4.06 -55.26 7.31
C VAL A 81 5.26 -55.32 6.36
N PHE A 82 6.43 -55.64 6.91
CA PHE A 82 7.63 -56.06 6.15
C PHE A 82 7.42 -57.48 5.60
N ALA A 83 7.57 -57.65 4.28
CA ALA A 83 7.77 -58.95 3.65
C ALA A 83 9.14 -58.96 2.96
N ALA A 84 10.02 -59.85 3.43
CA ALA A 84 11.33 -60.11 2.84
C ALA A 84 11.19 -61.10 1.66
N GLY A 85 11.80 -60.76 0.52
CA GLY A 85 11.97 -61.63 -0.62
C GLY A 85 13.37 -61.47 -1.21
N LEU A 86 14.12 -62.56 -1.27
CA LEU A 86 15.51 -62.64 -1.74
C LEU A 86 15.59 -62.78 -3.28
N ALA A 87 16.41 -61.90 -3.86
CA ALA A 87 17.37 -62.06 -4.97
C ALA A 87 16.97 -62.74 -6.31
N ALA A 88 17.08 -61.96 -7.39
CA ALA A 88 17.75 -62.37 -8.63
C ALA A 88 18.34 -61.12 -9.32
N GLY A 89 19.61 -61.19 -9.70
CA GLY A 89 20.42 -60.06 -10.12
C GLY A 89 20.16 -59.56 -11.54
N PHE A 90 20.40 -58.27 -11.72
CA PHE A 90 20.88 -57.68 -12.98
C PHE A 90 21.89 -56.58 -12.63
N VAL A 91 23.11 -56.73 -13.15
CA VAL A 91 24.12 -55.67 -13.17
C VAL A 91 23.66 -54.67 -14.23
N GLY A 92 22.95 -53.63 -13.79
CA GLY A 92 22.60 -52.47 -14.61
C GLY A 92 23.55 -51.33 -14.25
N ALA A 93 24.36 -50.91 -15.23
CA ALA A 93 25.25 -49.77 -15.10
C ALA A 93 24.50 -48.53 -14.59
N ALA A 94 25.03 -47.90 -13.54
CA ALA A 94 24.56 -46.62 -13.06
C ALA A 94 24.79 -45.55 -14.14
N ALA A 95 23.77 -45.31 -14.97
CA ALA A 95 23.67 -44.04 -15.68
C ALA A 95 23.41 -42.98 -14.61
N THR A 96 24.44 -42.21 -14.29
CA THR A 96 24.30 -40.93 -13.58
C THR A 96 23.39 -40.07 -14.44
N GLY A 97 22.08 -40.12 -14.16
CA GLY A 97 21.12 -39.21 -14.74
C GLY A 97 21.52 -37.81 -14.30
N PHE A 98 21.98 -37.01 -15.26
CA PHE A 98 21.90 -35.57 -15.15
C PHE A 98 20.42 -35.25 -14.93
N GLN A 99 20.02 -34.96 -13.70
CA GLN A 99 18.81 -34.19 -13.49
C GLN A 99 19.16 -32.78 -14.01
N PRO A 100 18.53 -32.27 -15.08
CA PRO A 100 18.64 -30.85 -15.36
C PRO A 100 18.21 -30.12 -14.10
N ALA A 101 18.97 -29.10 -13.71
CA ALA A 101 18.54 -28.18 -12.67
C ALA A 101 17.12 -27.74 -13.06
N GLN A 102 16.15 -27.98 -12.18
CA GLN A 102 14.84 -27.38 -12.31
C GLN A 102 15.12 -25.88 -12.39
N GLN A 103 14.89 -25.26 -13.56
CA GLN A 103 14.71 -23.82 -13.58
C GLN A 103 13.59 -23.58 -12.57
N ASP A 104 13.89 -22.85 -11.51
CA ASP A 104 12.86 -22.29 -10.65
C ASP A 104 12.09 -21.33 -11.56
N GLU A 105 11.06 -21.88 -12.23
CA GLU A 105 10.08 -21.09 -12.94
C GLU A 105 9.41 -20.19 -11.91
N ASP A 106 9.27 -18.91 -12.26
CA ASP A 106 8.62 -17.95 -11.39
C ASP A 106 7.18 -18.42 -11.05
N PRO A 107 6.71 -18.25 -9.81
CA PRO A 107 5.42 -18.78 -9.39
C PRO A 107 4.28 -18.16 -10.19
N GLU A 108 3.21 -18.93 -10.45
CA GLU A 108 2.01 -18.43 -11.15
C GLU A 108 1.24 -17.38 -10.35
N THR A 109 1.46 -17.30 -9.04
CA THR A 109 0.85 -16.31 -8.16
C THR A 109 1.82 -15.78 -7.11
N LEU A 110 1.59 -14.55 -6.64
CA LEU A 110 2.22 -13.99 -5.45
C LEU A 110 1.15 -13.67 -4.40
N GLU A 111 1.22 -14.33 -3.25
CA GLU A 111 0.37 -14.05 -2.09
C GLU A 111 1.06 -13.04 -1.18
N LEU A 112 0.47 -11.86 -1.04
CA LEU A 112 1.00 -10.76 -0.24
C LEU A 112 0.05 -10.48 0.92
N THR A 113 0.57 -10.49 2.14
CA THR A 113 -0.21 -10.24 3.36
C THR A 113 0.14 -8.87 3.93
N GLY A 114 -0.88 -8.03 4.08
CA GLY A 114 -0.78 -6.74 4.74
C GLY A 114 -1.73 -6.63 5.93
N VAL A 115 -1.85 -5.40 6.44
CA VAL A 115 -2.77 -5.04 7.53
C VAL A 115 -3.82 -4.09 6.97
N VAL A 116 -5.09 -4.48 7.06
CA VAL A 116 -6.22 -3.59 6.82
C VAL A 116 -6.71 -3.02 8.14
N ARG A 117 -7.03 -1.72 8.17
CA ARG A 117 -7.55 -1.04 9.35
C ARG A 117 -8.81 -0.28 9.01
N ASP A 118 -9.86 -0.49 9.79
CA ASP A 118 -11.19 0.10 9.64
C ASP A 118 -11.39 1.28 10.59
N PHE A 119 -12.09 2.31 10.11
CA PHE A 119 -12.31 3.59 10.77
C PHE A 119 -13.78 3.99 10.69
N HIS A 120 -14.23 4.73 11.70
CA HIS A 120 -15.50 5.43 11.59
C HIS A 120 -15.34 6.77 10.83
N GLU A 121 -16.30 7.11 9.98
CA GLU A 121 -16.35 8.43 9.33
C GLU A 121 -16.42 9.58 10.35
N ARG A 122 -15.91 10.77 9.97
CA ARG A 122 -15.75 11.94 10.86
C ARG A 122 -17.00 12.37 11.64
N THR A 123 -18.20 12.06 11.14
CA THR A 123 -19.49 12.46 11.73
C THR A 123 -20.06 11.43 12.70
N ALA A 124 -19.53 10.21 12.69
CA ALA A 124 -19.92 9.16 13.62
C ALA A 124 -19.31 9.38 15.02
N ALA A 125 -19.84 8.66 16.01
CA ALA A 125 -19.23 8.62 17.34
C ALA A 125 -17.82 8.02 17.25
N ALA A 126 -16.83 8.69 17.84
CA ALA A 126 -15.41 8.35 17.68
C ALA A 126 -14.92 8.35 16.22
N GLY A 127 -15.58 9.12 15.35
CA GLY A 127 -15.21 9.29 13.95
C GLY A 127 -13.80 9.87 13.77
N HIS A 128 -13.05 9.32 12.82
CA HIS A 128 -11.74 9.84 12.46
C HIS A 128 -11.90 11.11 11.60
N PRO A 129 -11.21 12.23 11.93
CA PRO A 129 -11.50 13.53 11.33
C PRO A 129 -11.19 13.65 9.84
N ASP A 130 -10.38 12.72 9.29
CA ASP A 130 -9.92 12.73 7.90
C ASP A 130 -10.82 11.94 6.93
N PHE A 131 -11.67 11.03 7.44
CA PHE A 131 -12.56 10.19 6.63
C PHE A 131 -13.89 10.91 6.36
N GLU A 132 -14.38 10.86 5.11
CA GLU A 132 -15.48 11.69 4.56
C GLU A 132 -15.18 13.20 4.59
N ARG A 133 -13.90 13.57 4.52
CA ARG A 133 -13.50 14.97 4.48
C ARG A 133 -13.20 15.43 3.07
N ARG A 134 -14.02 16.39 2.60
CA ARG A 134 -13.78 17.09 1.35
C ARG A 134 -12.55 18.02 1.47
N PRO A 135 -11.57 17.94 0.55
CA PRO A 135 -10.46 18.90 0.49
C PRO A 135 -10.95 20.34 0.24
N SER A 136 -10.24 21.34 0.75
CA SER A 136 -10.65 22.76 0.64
C SER A 136 -10.67 23.25 -0.81
N SER A 137 -9.77 22.74 -1.62
CA SER A 137 -9.63 23.00 -3.06
C SER A 137 -10.48 22.03 -3.91
N GLY A 138 -11.41 21.29 -3.28
CA GLY A 138 -12.34 20.34 -3.92
C GLY A 138 -11.74 18.96 -4.21
N PHE A 139 -12.54 18.00 -4.68
CA PHE A 139 -12.02 16.68 -5.04
C PHE A 139 -10.96 16.76 -6.16
N GLY A 140 -9.98 15.86 -6.11
CA GLY A 140 -8.85 15.80 -7.02
C GLY A 140 -7.65 15.05 -6.45
N LEU A 141 -6.63 14.89 -7.30
CA LEU A 141 -5.31 14.40 -6.95
C LEU A 141 -4.54 15.50 -6.19
N TYR A 142 -3.92 15.12 -5.08
CA TYR A 142 -3.10 15.96 -4.23
C TYR A 142 -1.78 15.24 -3.94
N CYS A 143 -0.68 15.88 -4.30
CA CYS A 143 0.65 15.34 -4.03
C CYS A 143 1.38 16.19 -2.99
N GLY A 144 2.46 15.64 -2.44
CA GLY A 144 3.35 16.32 -1.50
C GLY A 144 2.79 16.44 -0.08
N ASN A 145 1.66 15.77 0.23
CA ASN A 145 1.09 15.72 1.57
C ASN A 145 1.82 14.76 2.51
N VAL A 146 2.60 13.84 1.97
CA VAL A 146 3.51 12.97 2.73
C VAL A 146 4.96 13.41 2.49
N ALA A 147 5.81 13.20 3.49
CA ALA A 147 7.25 13.35 3.33
C ALA A 147 7.79 12.35 2.30
N THR A 148 8.90 12.69 1.64
CA THR A 148 9.55 11.79 0.67
C THR A 148 10.21 10.58 1.35
N GLN A 149 10.43 10.64 2.66
CA GLN A 149 11.00 9.57 3.47
C GLN A 149 10.03 9.08 4.54
N LEU A 150 10.02 7.77 4.77
CA LEU A 150 9.30 7.15 5.89
C LEU A 150 9.94 7.50 7.24
N ASP A 151 9.14 7.51 8.31
CA ASP A 151 9.64 7.61 9.68
C ASP A 151 10.35 6.34 10.17
N ALA A 152 10.93 6.39 11.36
CA ALA A 152 11.67 5.26 11.95
C ALA A 152 10.88 3.94 12.06
N ASP A 153 9.54 3.98 12.09
CA ASP A 153 8.67 2.81 12.13
C ASP A 153 8.27 2.31 10.72
N GLY A 154 8.83 2.94 9.67
CA GLY A 154 8.48 2.67 8.29
C GLY A 154 7.06 3.12 7.94
N LYS A 155 6.60 4.26 8.47
CA LYS A 155 5.28 4.82 8.18
C LYS A 155 5.39 6.16 7.44
N PRO A 156 4.41 6.50 6.57
CA PRO A 156 4.38 7.80 5.93
C PRO A 156 4.19 8.89 6.98
N VAL A 157 4.84 10.03 6.76
CA VAL A 157 4.78 11.20 7.65
C VAL A 157 4.02 12.31 6.96
N PHE A 158 3.05 12.91 7.63
CA PHE A 158 2.32 14.04 7.06
C PHE A 158 3.24 15.27 6.98
N SER A 159 3.36 15.86 5.79
CA SER A 159 4.17 17.07 5.58
C SER A 159 3.34 18.36 5.71
N GLY A 160 2.01 18.27 5.54
CA GLY A 160 1.10 19.42 5.43
C GLY A 160 1.37 20.36 4.25
N SER A 161 2.32 20.02 3.38
CA SER A 161 2.84 20.90 2.32
C SER A 161 2.28 20.55 0.93
N GLY A 162 1.18 19.80 0.89
CA GLY A 162 0.65 19.32 -0.38
C GLY A 162 -0.01 20.38 -1.23
N PHE A 163 -0.28 19.99 -2.47
CA PHE A 163 -0.87 20.83 -3.48
C PHE A 163 -1.81 20.01 -4.37
N LYS A 164 -2.86 20.64 -4.88
CA LYS A 164 -3.73 20.04 -5.88
C LYS A 164 -2.97 19.86 -7.19
N VAL A 165 -3.00 18.68 -7.79
CA VAL A 165 -2.38 18.44 -9.09
C VAL A 165 -3.29 18.95 -10.22
N GLY A 166 -2.75 19.82 -11.08
CA GLY A 166 -3.39 20.27 -12.32
C GLY A 166 -3.20 19.27 -13.46
N SER A 167 -1.98 18.76 -13.62
CA SER A 167 -1.63 17.70 -14.55
C SER A 167 -0.48 16.86 -13.99
N GLN A 168 -0.55 15.53 -14.13
CA GLN A 168 0.51 14.64 -13.66
C GLN A 168 1.80 14.85 -14.44
N TRP A 169 2.93 14.70 -13.75
CA TRP A 169 4.25 14.51 -14.36
C TRP A 169 4.28 13.19 -15.10
N ARG A 170 5.10 13.10 -16.15
CA ARG A 170 5.20 11.91 -16.98
C ARG A 170 6.64 11.58 -17.29
N ASP A 171 6.95 10.29 -17.40
CA ASP A 171 8.25 9.85 -17.92
C ASP A 171 8.37 10.12 -19.43
N ALA A 172 9.55 9.83 -19.99
CA ALA A 172 9.81 9.94 -21.43
C ALA A 172 8.89 9.07 -22.32
N SER A 173 8.26 8.03 -21.75
CA SER A 173 7.26 7.19 -22.44
C SER A 173 5.84 7.71 -22.30
N GLY A 174 5.65 8.84 -21.61
CA GLY A 174 4.34 9.46 -21.37
C GLY A 174 3.54 8.84 -20.22
N ARG A 175 4.10 7.87 -19.48
CA ARG A 175 3.43 7.25 -18.32
C ARG A 175 3.45 8.23 -17.14
N PRO A 176 2.34 8.38 -16.39
CA PRO A 176 2.36 9.23 -15.20
C PRO A 176 3.36 8.71 -14.16
N ILE A 177 4.09 9.63 -13.51
CA ILE A 177 5.08 9.32 -12.48
C ILE A 177 4.86 10.19 -11.24
N CYS A 178 5.42 9.79 -10.11
CA CYS A 178 5.50 10.64 -8.94
C CYS A 178 6.24 11.94 -9.26
N TRP A 179 5.71 13.07 -8.80
CA TRP A 179 6.30 14.40 -8.98
C TRP A 179 7.74 14.48 -8.47
N HIS A 180 8.05 13.73 -7.41
CA HIS A 180 9.37 13.71 -6.78
C HIS A 180 10.43 13.06 -7.67
N LEU A 181 10.02 12.17 -8.58
CA LEU A 181 10.91 11.45 -9.50
C LEU A 181 11.09 12.15 -10.86
N PHE A 182 10.51 13.34 -11.04
CA PHE A 182 10.62 14.07 -12.30
C PHE A 182 12.06 14.49 -12.57
N ASP A 183 12.58 14.10 -13.73
CA ASP A 183 13.87 14.55 -14.23
C ASP A 183 13.80 14.89 -15.72
N SER A 184 13.81 16.19 -16.04
CA SER A 184 13.80 16.68 -17.42
C SER A 184 14.96 16.16 -18.27
N SER A 185 16.10 15.81 -17.66
CA SER A 185 17.26 15.27 -18.38
C SER A 185 17.02 13.85 -18.90
N LEU A 186 16.08 13.12 -18.30
CA LEU A 186 15.63 11.81 -18.75
C LEU A 186 14.56 11.89 -19.86
N GLY A 187 14.18 13.09 -20.30
CA GLY A 187 13.11 13.31 -21.27
C GLY A 187 11.71 13.34 -20.66
N ASP A 188 11.61 13.43 -19.33
CA ASP A 188 10.34 13.52 -18.62
C ASP A 188 9.59 14.82 -18.99
N SER A 189 8.28 14.75 -18.97
CA SER A 189 7.39 15.91 -19.18
C SER A 189 6.85 16.44 -17.86
N ALA A 190 7.00 17.75 -17.66
CA ALA A 190 6.56 18.41 -16.44
C ALA A 190 5.03 18.37 -16.29
N GLY A 191 4.59 18.09 -15.06
CA GLY A 191 3.21 18.28 -14.64
C GLY A 191 2.92 19.75 -14.28
N SER A 192 1.80 19.96 -13.59
CA SER A 192 1.44 21.27 -13.05
C SER A 192 0.78 21.14 -11.68
N SER A 193 1.10 22.08 -10.79
CA SER A 193 0.52 22.22 -9.46
C SER A 193 -0.51 23.35 -9.43
N GLY A 194 -1.52 23.19 -8.58
CA GLY A 194 -2.55 24.16 -8.26
C GLY A 194 -2.41 24.67 -6.83
N ALA A 195 -3.55 24.91 -6.17
CA ALA A 195 -3.59 25.45 -4.82
C ALA A 195 -2.91 24.53 -3.78
N SER A 196 -2.21 25.13 -2.82
CA SER A 196 -1.70 24.44 -1.63
C SER A 196 -2.86 23.96 -0.76
N ASP A 197 -2.88 22.66 -0.46
CA ASP A 197 -3.94 22.01 0.29
C ASP A 197 -3.49 20.62 0.77
N SER A 198 -3.86 20.32 2.01
CA SER A 198 -3.71 19.02 2.68
C SER A 198 -4.40 17.82 2.01
N GLY A 199 -5.20 18.04 0.97
CA GLY A 199 -6.02 16.98 0.37
C GLY A 199 -7.11 16.46 1.32
N GLY A 200 -7.48 17.23 2.35
CA GLY A 200 -8.49 16.82 3.34
C GLY A 200 -7.94 16.14 4.60
N ILE A 201 -6.61 15.99 4.73
CA ILE A 201 -5.96 15.55 5.96
C ILE A 201 -5.94 16.71 6.96
N GLN A 202 -6.38 16.50 8.20
CA GLN A 202 -6.54 17.59 9.17
C GLN A 202 -5.27 17.95 9.93
N SER A 203 -4.44 16.96 10.23
CA SER A 203 -3.27 17.16 11.08
C SER A 203 -2.30 16.00 11.00
N ASP A 204 -1.06 16.23 11.43
CA ASP A 204 -0.10 15.17 11.67
C ASP A 204 -0.63 14.13 12.71
N GLU A 205 -1.32 14.60 13.75
CA GLU A 205 -1.87 13.72 14.80
C GLU A 205 -2.90 12.73 14.26
N SER A 206 -3.81 13.21 13.40
CA SER A 206 -4.83 12.37 12.76
C SER A 206 -4.21 11.42 11.73
N PHE A 207 -3.31 11.93 10.87
CA PHE A 207 -2.66 11.11 9.86
C PHE A 207 -1.82 9.97 10.46
N ARG A 208 -1.13 10.22 11.58
CA ARG A 208 -0.31 9.22 12.27
C ARG A 208 -1.08 7.94 12.63
N LEU A 209 -2.40 8.02 12.79
CA LEU A 209 -3.29 6.91 13.16
C LEU A 209 -3.78 6.08 11.97
N TRP A 210 -3.56 6.52 10.73
CA TRP A 210 -3.98 5.79 9.54
C TRP A 210 -3.34 4.40 9.49
N TYR A 211 -2.04 4.33 9.76
CA TYR A 211 -1.25 3.09 9.65
C TYR A 211 -0.70 2.61 11.00
N ARG A 212 -1.40 2.95 12.09
CA ARG A 212 -1.05 2.52 13.45
C ARG A 212 -2.30 2.13 14.21
N ASP A 213 -2.22 0.99 14.90
CA ASP A 213 -3.35 0.50 15.68
C ASP A 213 -3.59 1.39 16.91
N ASP A 214 -4.81 1.87 17.06
CA ASP A 214 -5.30 2.48 18.29
C ASP A 214 -6.73 1.98 18.52
N PRO A 215 -6.99 1.16 19.56
CA PRO A 215 -8.29 0.53 19.75
C PRO A 215 -9.42 1.53 20.07
N ARG A 216 -9.11 2.81 20.28
CA ARG A 216 -10.11 3.87 20.43
C ARG A 216 -10.54 4.46 19.09
N ILE A 217 -9.79 4.19 18.02
CA ILE A 217 -9.90 4.85 16.72
C ILE A 217 -10.13 3.84 15.59
N ASN A 218 -9.41 2.72 15.59
CA ASN A 218 -9.49 1.72 14.53
C ASN A 218 -9.58 0.27 15.03
N ARG A 219 -9.94 -0.62 14.12
CA ARG A 219 -9.85 -2.09 14.25
C ARG A 219 -9.05 -2.62 13.08
N SER A 220 -8.22 -3.63 13.29
CA SER A 220 -7.34 -4.16 12.25
C SER A 220 -7.45 -5.67 12.12
N LYS A 221 -7.15 -6.18 10.92
CA LYS A 221 -6.91 -7.60 10.66
C LYS A 221 -5.85 -7.75 9.56
N LEU A 222 -5.32 -8.97 9.43
CA LEU A 222 -4.54 -9.32 8.25
C LEU A 222 -5.45 -9.38 7.03
N LEU A 223 -4.95 -8.87 5.91
CA LEU A 223 -5.58 -8.95 4.60
C LEU A 223 -4.55 -9.52 3.63
N GLU A 224 -4.92 -10.62 2.97
CA GLU A 224 -4.15 -11.23 1.90
C GLU A 224 -4.69 -10.74 0.55
N ILE A 225 -3.78 -10.44 -0.37
CA ILE A 225 -4.08 -10.23 -1.78
C ILE A 225 -3.24 -11.20 -2.61
N THR A 226 -3.81 -11.68 -3.72
CA THR A 226 -3.14 -12.60 -4.65
C THR A 226 -2.93 -11.88 -5.97
N LEU A 227 -1.67 -11.75 -6.39
CA LEU A 227 -1.35 -11.26 -7.73
C LEU A 227 -1.15 -12.45 -8.65
N ASP A 228 -1.87 -12.49 -9.76
CA ASP A 228 -1.75 -13.53 -10.78
C ASP A 228 -0.66 -13.17 -11.79
N ARG A 229 0.11 -14.17 -12.22
CA ARG A 229 1.12 -14.01 -13.26
C ARG A 229 0.47 -13.96 -14.63
N GLU A 230 0.80 -12.93 -15.38
CA GLU A 230 0.34 -12.71 -16.75
C GLU A 230 1.32 -13.31 -17.77
N ALA A 231 0.86 -13.44 -19.02
CA ALA A 231 1.65 -14.02 -20.10
C ALA A 231 2.93 -13.24 -20.43
N ASP A 232 2.99 -11.95 -20.08
CA ASP A 232 4.17 -11.09 -20.24
C ASP A 232 5.16 -11.18 -19.05
N GLY A 233 4.85 -12.01 -18.05
CA GLY A 233 5.65 -12.21 -16.84
C GLY A 233 5.40 -11.19 -15.74
N SER A 234 4.48 -10.23 -15.92
CA SER A 234 4.02 -9.36 -14.85
C SER A 234 3.08 -10.09 -13.89
N TYR A 235 3.00 -9.58 -12.67
CA TYR A 235 2.07 -9.98 -11.61
C TYR A 235 1.01 -8.89 -11.45
N VAL A 236 -0.25 -9.29 -11.46
CA VAL A 236 -1.41 -8.38 -11.44
C VAL A 236 -2.40 -8.79 -10.38
N PHE A 237 -2.75 -7.83 -9.51
CA PHE A 237 -4.03 -7.83 -8.82
C PHE A 237 -4.88 -6.73 -9.44
N ASP A 238 -6.12 -7.02 -9.81
CA ASP A 238 -7.09 -6.04 -10.33
C ASP A 238 -8.47 -6.31 -9.72
N SER A 239 -8.99 -5.36 -8.96
CA SER A 239 -10.31 -5.45 -8.33
C SER A 239 -11.47 -5.58 -9.33
N ASN A 240 -11.24 -5.29 -10.63
CA ASN A 240 -12.24 -5.49 -11.68
C ASN A 240 -12.34 -6.95 -12.17
N THR A 241 -11.36 -7.79 -11.85
CA THR A 241 -11.31 -9.19 -12.29
C THR A 241 -11.18 -10.18 -11.13
N ASP A 242 -10.66 -9.74 -9.98
CA ASP A 242 -10.67 -10.53 -8.75
C ASP A 242 -12.11 -10.90 -8.37
N ALA A 243 -12.35 -12.20 -8.15
CA ALA A 243 -13.70 -12.73 -7.98
C ALA A 243 -14.42 -12.13 -6.75
N GLN A 244 -13.71 -11.93 -5.64
CA GLN A 244 -14.30 -11.35 -4.43
C GLN A 244 -14.63 -9.87 -4.63
N SER A 245 -13.73 -9.12 -5.26
CA SER A 245 -13.94 -7.71 -5.55
C SER A 245 -15.05 -7.49 -6.57
N VAL A 246 -15.15 -8.35 -7.60
CA VAL A 246 -16.24 -8.32 -8.59
C VAL A 246 -17.60 -8.59 -7.94
N GLU A 247 -17.68 -9.56 -7.03
CA GLU A 247 -18.91 -9.84 -6.26
C GLU A 247 -19.34 -8.62 -5.43
N ARG A 248 -18.37 -7.91 -4.85
CA ARG A 248 -18.60 -6.69 -4.05
C ARG A 248 -18.73 -5.41 -4.90
N GLY A 249 -18.49 -5.46 -6.21
CA GLY A 249 -18.53 -4.29 -7.08
C GLY A 249 -17.38 -3.30 -6.87
N GLY A 250 -16.24 -3.75 -6.32
CA GLY A 250 -15.05 -2.93 -6.04
C GLY A 250 -14.14 -3.58 -5.00
N PHE A 251 -13.02 -2.93 -4.69
CA PHE A 251 -12.09 -3.38 -3.67
C PHE A 251 -12.61 -3.03 -2.26
N PHE A 252 -13.52 -3.86 -1.75
CA PHE A 252 -14.11 -3.71 -0.42
C PHE A 252 -13.77 -4.93 0.46
N PRO A 253 -12.48 -5.15 0.81
CA PRO A 253 -12.01 -6.39 1.40
C PRO A 253 -12.60 -6.71 2.78
N ILE A 254 -13.19 -5.73 3.45
CA ILE A 254 -13.72 -5.84 4.81
C ILE A 254 -15.22 -5.50 4.91
N ASP A 255 -15.97 -5.60 3.82
CA ASP A 255 -17.44 -5.53 3.89
C ASP A 255 -17.99 -6.49 4.95
N HIS A 256 -18.89 -5.97 5.77
CA HIS A 256 -19.54 -6.64 6.91
C HIS A 256 -18.59 -7.15 8.01
N GLU A 257 -17.32 -6.76 8.00
CA GLU A 257 -16.32 -7.12 9.00
C GLU A 257 -15.89 -5.91 9.85
N LEU A 258 -15.11 -6.16 10.91
CA LEU A 258 -14.57 -5.12 11.80
C LEU A 258 -15.67 -4.22 12.41
N PHE A 259 -15.73 -2.93 12.09
CA PHE A 259 -16.81 -2.05 12.54
C PHE A 259 -18.09 -2.18 11.70
N GLY A 260 -18.05 -2.95 10.63
CA GLY A 260 -19.11 -3.12 9.66
C GLY A 260 -19.06 -2.06 8.56
N ASN A 261 -20.09 -2.04 7.72
CA ASN A 261 -20.17 -1.10 6.61
C ASN A 261 -20.42 0.33 7.08
N SER A 262 -20.00 1.30 6.27
CA SER A 262 -20.03 2.73 6.60
C SER A 262 -21.44 3.34 6.73
N GLY A 263 -22.51 2.58 6.48
CA GLY A 263 -23.89 3.06 6.51
C GLY A 263 -24.17 4.17 5.49
N GLY A 264 -25.19 5.01 5.74
CA GLY A 264 -25.57 6.12 4.84
C GLY A 264 -26.53 5.73 3.72
N SER A 265 -26.73 6.61 2.74
CA SER A 265 -27.71 6.41 1.64
C SER A 265 -27.13 5.81 0.37
N GLY A 266 -25.86 5.38 0.38
CA GLY A 266 -25.16 4.77 -0.76
C GLY A 266 -25.24 3.24 -0.75
N PRO A 267 -24.52 2.58 -1.67
CA PRO A 267 -24.26 1.14 -1.58
C PRO A 267 -23.73 0.75 -0.20
N ASP A 268 -24.12 -0.43 0.26
CA ASP A 268 -23.76 -0.94 1.58
C ASP A 268 -22.36 -1.55 1.54
N HIS A 269 -21.33 -0.70 1.63
CA HIS A 269 -19.92 -1.08 1.69
C HIS A 269 -19.18 -0.42 2.86
N ASN A 270 -18.03 -0.99 3.21
CA ASN A 270 -17.03 -0.36 4.06
C ASN A 270 -16.10 0.53 3.20
N TYR A 271 -16.24 1.85 3.33
CA TYR A 271 -15.49 2.88 2.60
C TYR A 271 -14.40 3.55 3.44
N HIS A 272 -14.18 3.13 4.69
CA HIS A 272 -13.37 3.91 5.62
C HIS A 272 -12.25 3.05 6.18
N PHE A 273 -11.31 2.69 5.32
CA PHE A 273 -10.25 1.79 5.67
C PHE A 273 -8.91 2.17 5.06
N THR A 274 -7.85 1.65 5.66
CA THR A 274 -6.50 1.71 5.13
C THR A 274 -5.97 0.31 4.90
N PHE A 275 -5.06 0.17 3.95
CA PHE A 275 -4.31 -1.05 3.74
C PHE A 275 -2.82 -0.74 3.70
N GLU A 276 -2.06 -1.46 4.51
CA GLU A 276 -0.61 -1.36 4.59
C GLU A 276 0.01 -2.70 4.19
N LEU A 277 0.98 -2.67 3.29
CA LEU A 277 1.73 -3.84 2.87
C LEU A 277 3.23 -3.54 2.91
N GLN A 278 4.01 -4.47 3.44
CA GLN A 278 5.47 -4.41 3.47
C GLN A 278 6.03 -5.65 2.77
N THR A 279 6.80 -5.44 1.71
CA THR A 279 7.41 -6.50 0.91
C THR A 279 8.88 -6.23 0.65
N GLU A 280 9.58 -7.26 0.21
CA GLU A 280 10.96 -7.17 -0.27
C GLU A 280 11.08 -7.75 -1.68
N PHE A 281 12.08 -7.30 -2.42
CA PHE A 281 12.44 -7.83 -3.73
C PHE A 281 13.94 -7.64 -3.98
N THR A 282 14.48 -8.38 -4.95
CA THR A 282 15.86 -8.19 -5.42
C THR A 282 15.84 -7.31 -6.67
N TYR A 283 16.65 -6.26 -6.68
CA TYR A 283 16.76 -5.39 -7.84
C TYR A 283 17.66 -6.02 -8.91
N GLU A 284 17.18 -6.03 -10.14
CA GLU A 284 17.87 -6.55 -11.32
C GLU A 284 17.96 -5.45 -12.37
N ALA A 285 19.16 -4.93 -12.63
CA ALA A 285 19.35 -3.78 -13.51
C ALA A 285 19.00 -4.07 -14.99
N ASP A 286 19.14 -5.33 -15.41
CA ASP A 286 18.73 -5.80 -16.74
C ASP A 286 17.29 -6.34 -16.79
N GLY A 287 16.61 -6.43 -15.64
CA GLY A 287 15.25 -6.96 -15.52
C GLY A 287 14.14 -6.01 -15.97
N ALA A 288 14.48 -4.76 -16.34
CA ALA A 288 13.52 -3.71 -16.70
C ALA A 288 12.36 -3.62 -15.68
N GLN A 289 12.72 -3.61 -14.39
CA GLN A 289 11.76 -3.74 -13.31
C GLN A 289 10.89 -2.49 -13.19
N VAL A 290 9.57 -2.70 -13.10
CA VAL A 290 8.55 -1.66 -13.09
C VAL A 290 7.47 -2.01 -12.07
N PHE A 291 7.05 -1.01 -11.30
CA PHE A 291 5.87 -1.08 -10.45
C PHE A 291 4.84 -0.04 -10.88
N THR A 292 3.60 -0.44 -11.05
CA THR A 292 2.47 0.43 -11.40
C THR A 292 1.33 0.21 -10.42
N PHE A 293 0.73 1.31 -9.98
CA PHE A 293 -0.52 1.27 -9.24
C PHE A 293 -1.57 2.12 -9.93
N ARG A 294 -2.81 1.61 -9.98
CA ARG A 294 -3.98 2.37 -10.38
C ARG A 294 -5.11 2.17 -9.37
N GLY A 295 -5.64 3.27 -8.85
CA GLY A 295 -6.73 3.21 -7.87
C GLY A 295 -7.14 4.56 -7.31
N ASP A 296 -8.03 4.51 -6.34
CA ASP A 296 -8.55 5.60 -5.53
C ASP A 296 -8.76 5.10 -4.08
N ASP A 297 -8.72 5.93 -3.05
CA ASP A 297 -8.42 7.37 -3.01
C ASP A 297 -6.91 7.63 -2.89
N ASP A 298 -6.33 7.54 -1.68
CA ASP A 298 -4.93 7.88 -1.43
C ASP A 298 -4.04 6.66 -1.58
N VAL A 299 -2.96 6.79 -2.37
CA VAL A 299 -1.88 5.79 -2.40
C VAL A 299 -0.49 6.40 -2.33
N TRP A 300 0.34 5.81 -1.48
CA TRP A 300 1.76 6.09 -1.39
C TRP A 300 2.56 4.80 -1.46
N VAL A 301 3.59 4.79 -2.29
CA VAL A 301 4.54 3.67 -2.38
C VAL A 301 5.94 4.18 -2.18
N TYR A 302 6.71 3.46 -1.38
CA TYR A 302 8.09 3.75 -1.08
C TYR A 302 8.95 2.56 -1.48
N ILE A 303 10.09 2.82 -2.11
CA ILE A 303 11.12 1.80 -2.36
C ILE A 303 12.39 2.28 -1.67
N ASN A 304 13.01 1.41 -0.87
CA ASN A 304 14.13 1.79 -0.02
C ASN A 304 13.82 3.02 0.85
N ARG A 305 12.56 3.09 1.31
CA ARG A 305 12.02 4.17 2.16
C ARG A 305 11.94 5.55 1.50
N GLU A 306 12.10 5.63 0.18
CA GLU A 306 11.97 6.84 -0.63
C GLU A 306 10.68 6.78 -1.47
N LEU A 307 9.95 7.88 -1.51
CA LEU A 307 8.64 7.99 -2.16
C LEU A 307 8.75 7.83 -3.69
N VAL A 308 8.07 6.83 -4.24
CA VAL A 308 8.07 6.52 -5.68
C VAL A 308 6.71 6.62 -6.36
N ILE A 309 5.61 6.55 -5.59
CA ILE A 309 4.24 6.84 -6.04
C ILE A 309 3.58 7.74 -5.03
N ASP A 310 2.93 8.80 -5.50
CA ASP A 310 2.15 9.74 -4.70
C ASP A 310 0.84 10.06 -5.43
N LEU A 311 -0.19 9.34 -5.02
CA LEU A 311 -1.57 9.47 -5.47
C LEU A 311 -2.46 9.88 -4.29
N GLY A 312 -2.04 10.85 -3.49
CA GLY A 312 -2.86 11.36 -2.39
C GLY A 312 -4.08 12.14 -2.88
N GLY A 313 -5.03 12.41 -1.99
CA GLY A 313 -6.25 13.15 -2.29
C GLY A 313 -7.50 12.28 -2.31
N VAL A 314 -8.59 12.90 -2.79
CA VAL A 314 -9.89 12.23 -2.95
C VAL A 314 -10.28 12.38 -4.41
N HIS A 315 -10.16 11.32 -5.19
CA HIS A 315 -10.27 11.34 -6.65
C HIS A 315 -10.72 9.99 -7.18
N GLY A 316 -11.42 9.96 -8.32
CA GLY A 316 -11.59 8.68 -9.03
C GLY A 316 -10.25 8.15 -9.54
N ALA A 317 -10.19 6.84 -9.78
CA ALA A 317 -8.97 6.10 -10.11
C ALA A 317 -7.92 6.86 -10.94
N LYS A 318 -6.73 7.00 -10.36
CA LYS A 318 -5.51 7.53 -10.98
C LYS A 318 -4.43 6.49 -11.01
N GLU A 319 -3.46 6.70 -11.88
CA GLU A 319 -2.36 5.77 -12.13
C GLU A 319 -1.04 6.51 -12.07
N GLN A 320 -0.03 5.84 -11.50
CA GLN A 320 1.39 6.17 -11.59
C GLN A 320 2.22 4.90 -11.75
N THR A 321 3.34 5.04 -12.44
CA THR A 321 4.33 4.00 -12.70
C THR A 321 5.71 4.46 -12.24
N VAL A 322 6.51 3.55 -11.72
CA VAL A 322 7.95 3.76 -11.48
C VAL A 322 8.76 2.69 -12.19
N ASP A 323 9.73 3.13 -13.00
CA ASP A 323 10.81 2.29 -13.52
C ASP A 323 11.97 2.32 -12.51
N LEU A 324 12.37 1.15 -12.02
CA LEU A 324 13.35 1.06 -10.93
C LEU A 324 14.76 1.50 -11.36
N ASN A 325 15.09 1.50 -12.65
CA ASN A 325 16.37 2.00 -13.14
C ASN A 325 16.59 3.49 -12.85
N ARG A 326 15.52 4.24 -12.58
CA ARG A 326 15.60 5.66 -12.25
C ARG A 326 15.89 5.96 -10.78
N LEU A 327 15.92 4.92 -9.93
CA LEU A 327 16.03 5.05 -8.48
C LEU A 327 17.48 4.94 -7.96
N GLY A 328 18.45 4.68 -8.84
CA GLY A 328 19.86 4.57 -8.43
C GLY A 328 20.16 3.37 -7.53
N LEU A 329 19.38 2.29 -7.66
CA LEU A 329 19.55 1.05 -6.91
C LEU A 329 20.79 0.27 -7.39
N GLN A 330 21.33 -0.58 -6.53
CA GLN A 330 22.50 -1.43 -6.80
C GLN A 330 22.05 -2.82 -7.24
N ASP A 331 22.54 -3.26 -8.40
CA ASP A 331 22.22 -4.55 -8.99
C ASP A 331 22.50 -5.72 -8.03
N GLY A 332 21.54 -6.63 -7.89
CA GLY A 332 21.62 -7.81 -7.03
C GLY A 332 21.34 -7.56 -5.53
N GLU A 333 21.11 -6.32 -5.10
CA GLU A 333 20.78 -6.01 -3.70
C GLU A 333 19.26 -6.15 -3.43
N GLU A 334 18.92 -6.44 -2.18
CA GLU A 334 17.52 -6.54 -1.72
C GLU A 334 17.02 -5.19 -1.21
N TYR A 335 15.79 -4.84 -1.58
CA TYR A 335 15.13 -3.59 -1.22
C TYR A 335 13.73 -3.84 -0.68
N GLU A 336 13.33 -2.99 0.28
CA GLU A 336 11.95 -2.94 0.78
C GLU A 336 11.07 -2.14 -0.19
N LEU A 337 9.85 -2.63 -0.42
CA LEU A 337 8.73 -1.87 -0.97
C LEU A 337 7.65 -1.77 0.12
N SER A 338 7.35 -0.53 0.53
CA SER A 338 6.28 -0.23 1.49
C SER A 338 5.12 0.42 0.75
N PHE A 339 3.93 -0.15 0.88
CA PHE A 339 2.73 0.28 0.18
C PHE A 339 1.66 0.71 1.19
N PHE A 340 1.08 1.89 0.96
CA PHE A 340 0.08 2.51 1.81
C PHE A 340 -1.10 2.96 0.97
N PHE A 341 -2.28 2.42 1.27
CA PHE A 341 -3.55 2.74 0.62
C PHE A 341 -4.55 3.25 1.67
N ALA A 342 -5.38 4.21 1.30
CA ALA A 342 -6.54 4.61 2.09
C ALA A 342 -7.74 4.84 1.19
N GLU A 343 -8.82 4.12 1.48
CA GLU A 343 -10.16 4.43 1.02
C GLU A 343 -10.82 5.25 2.12
N ARG A 344 -11.11 6.52 1.83
CA ARG A 344 -11.62 7.45 2.86
C ARG A 344 -12.78 8.30 2.41
N HIS A 345 -13.29 8.09 1.19
CA HIS A 345 -14.45 8.81 0.70
C HIS A 345 -15.30 7.92 -0.20
N ARG A 346 -16.61 7.97 0.01
CA ARG A 346 -17.55 7.26 -0.86
C ARG A 346 -17.38 7.63 -2.35
N THR A 347 -17.32 6.62 -3.20
CA THR A 347 -18.51 6.05 -3.90
C THR A 347 -18.16 4.73 -4.59
N ALA A 348 -16.89 4.55 -4.93
CA ALA A 348 -16.29 3.32 -5.41
C ALA A 348 -14.91 3.17 -4.75
N SER A 349 -14.36 1.96 -4.77
CA SER A 349 -13.00 1.65 -4.32
C SER A 349 -12.34 0.79 -5.40
N ASN A 350 -11.24 1.27 -5.97
CA ASN A 350 -10.53 0.63 -7.08
C ASN A 350 -9.09 0.33 -6.65
N PHE A 351 -8.66 -0.90 -6.87
CA PHE A 351 -7.31 -1.31 -6.55
C PHE A 351 -6.75 -2.17 -7.68
N ARG A 352 -5.71 -1.67 -8.33
CA ARG A 352 -4.92 -2.44 -9.29
C ARG A 352 -3.44 -2.24 -9.04
N MET A 353 -2.75 -3.35 -8.76
CA MET A 353 -1.30 -3.42 -8.65
C MET A 353 -0.77 -4.23 -9.83
N THR A 354 0.23 -3.71 -10.54
CA THR A 354 0.88 -4.39 -11.66
C THR A 354 2.38 -4.24 -11.54
N THR A 355 3.11 -5.34 -11.54
CA THR A 355 4.56 -5.33 -11.27
C THR A 355 5.25 -6.55 -11.87
N ASN A 356 6.49 -6.43 -12.33
CA ASN A 356 7.33 -7.60 -12.62
C ASN A 356 8.38 -7.86 -11.52
N LEU A 357 8.26 -7.17 -10.37
CA LEU A 357 9.08 -7.42 -9.20
C LEU A 357 8.69 -8.77 -8.59
N LYS A 358 9.69 -9.58 -8.23
CA LYS A 358 9.52 -10.83 -7.48
C LYS A 358 9.32 -10.51 -5.99
N LEU A 359 8.14 -10.01 -5.66
CA LEU A 359 7.79 -9.56 -4.31
C LEU A 359 7.69 -10.74 -3.33
N ARG A 360 8.20 -10.54 -2.11
CA ARG A 360 8.11 -11.49 -1.00
C ARG A 360 7.58 -10.78 0.24
N ASN A 361 6.78 -11.49 1.06
CA ASN A 361 6.37 -10.97 2.36
C ASN A 361 7.59 -10.80 3.28
N ILE A 362 7.70 -9.65 3.93
CA ILE A 362 8.59 -9.48 5.07
C ILE A 362 7.92 -10.18 6.25
N GLU A 363 8.67 -10.92 7.09
CA GLU A 363 8.12 -11.58 8.29
C GLU A 363 7.20 -10.62 9.06
N LEU A 364 5.91 -10.96 9.10
CA LEU A 364 4.82 -10.03 9.43
C LEU A 364 4.95 -9.45 10.85
N PRO A 365 4.63 -8.16 11.06
CA PRO A 365 4.47 -7.61 12.40
C PRO A 365 3.34 -8.34 13.14
N THR A 366 3.52 -8.53 14.45
CA THR A 366 2.52 -9.16 15.30
C THR A 366 1.27 -8.28 15.39
N VAL A 367 0.20 -8.62 14.66
CA VAL A 367 -1.12 -8.03 14.89
C VAL A 367 -1.58 -8.43 16.31
N THR A 368 -1.99 -7.44 17.10
CA THR A 368 -2.52 -7.74 18.43
C THR A 368 -3.92 -8.31 18.24
N ALA A 369 -4.06 -9.63 18.38
CA ALA A 369 -5.35 -10.29 18.54
C ALA A 369 -5.97 -9.85 19.87
N ALA A 370 -6.64 -8.70 19.85
CA ALA A 370 -7.50 -8.28 20.94
C ALA A 370 -8.93 -8.75 20.63
N TYR A 371 -9.25 -9.93 21.18
CA TYR A 371 -10.56 -10.53 21.48
C TYR A 371 -11.16 -11.54 20.50
N ASP A 372 -11.13 -12.81 20.96
CA ASP A 372 -12.17 -13.82 20.79
C ASP A 372 -13.40 -13.50 21.65
#